data_AF-A0A7C6EE25-F1
#
_entry.id   AF-A0A7C6EE25-F1
#
_cell.length_a   1.000
_cell.length_b   1.000
_cell.length_c   1.000
_cell.angle_alpha   90.00
_cell.angle_beta   90.00
_cell.angle_gamma   90.00
#
_symmetry.space_group_name_H-M   'P 1'
#
loop_
_entity.id
_entity.type
_entity.pdbx_description
1 polymer ?
#
loop_
_entity_poly.entity_id
_entity_poly.type
_entity_poly.pdbx_seq_one_letter_code
_entity_poly.pdbx_strand_id
1 'polypeptide(L)'
;MVLEKDKELVKELLKDIAGGERIEIYGAQKDDWESQLLYLYGSGNFNIMMRALAKRKGYLLNQYGLFDRKTNQRITTKEKKIFELLGLNWIPPEQRKTRTKLPGKRTRLPEAVQ
;
A
#
# COMPACT_ATOMS: atom_id res chain seq x y z
N MET A 1 14.55 -8.02 1.36
CA MET A 1 15.71 -8.75 1.91
C MET A 1 15.34 -9.16 3.31
N VAL A 2 15.32 -10.45 3.61
CA VAL A 2 15.05 -10.96 4.96
C VAL A 2 16.24 -10.56 5.84
N LEU A 3 15.98 -9.98 7.01
CA LEU A 3 17.05 -9.60 7.93
C LEU A 3 17.70 -10.86 8.49
N GLU A 4 19.00 -10.82 8.81
CA GLU A 4 19.74 -11.99 9.31
C GLU A 4 19.03 -12.66 10.50
N LYS A 5 18.53 -11.84 11.42
CA LYS A 5 17.78 -12.28 12.61
C LYS A 5 16.47 -13.03 12.31
N ASP A 6 15.90 -12.86 11.12
CA ASP A 6 14.59 -13.42 10.75
C ASP A 6 14.74 -14.67 9.85
N LYS A 7 15.96 -15.11 9.54
CA LYS A 7 16.22 -16.24 8.63
C LYS A 7 15.64 -17.56 9.11
N GLU A 8 15.79 -17.90 10.38
CA GLU A 8 15.28 -19.16 10.92
C GLU A 8 13.74 -19.19 10.94
N LEU A 9 13.11 -18.06 11.28
CA LEU A 9 11.66 -17.91 11.17
C LEU A 9 11.17 -18.14 9.74
N VAL A 10 11.87 -17.57 8.75
CA VAL A 10 11.52 -17.75 7.34
C VAL A 10 11.71 -19.20 6.90
N LYS A 11 12.78 -19.89 7.30
CA LYS A 11 12.96 -21.31 7.00
C LYS A 11 11.80 -22.14 7.55
N GLU A 12 11.43 -21.90 8.80
CA GLU A 12 10.31 -22.59 9.45
C GLU A 12 8.97 -22.33 8.73
N LEU A 13 8.71 -21.08 8.31
CA LEU A 13 7.49 -20.73 7.56
C LEU A 13 7.41 -21.41 6.19
N LEU A 14 8.54 -21.68 5.56
CA LEU A 14 8.62 -22.24 4.21
C LEU A 14 8.84 -23.76 4.19
N LYS A 15 8.94 -24.42 5.35
CA LYS A 15 9.36 -25.83 5.47
C LYS A 15 8.50 -26.83 4.67
N ASP A 16 7.22 -26.52 4.49
CA ASP A 16 6.25 -27.38 3.82
C ASP A 16 5.97 -26.98 2.37
N ILE A 17 6.65 -25.94 1.87
CA ILE A 17 6.50 -25.50 0.49
C ILE A 17 7.41 -26.33 -0.40
N ALA A 18 6.82 -27.07 -1.34
CA ALA A 18 7.46 -28.08 -2.19
C ALA A 18 8.57 -27.56 -3.15
N GLY A 19 8.97 -26.30 -3.02
CA GLY A 19 9.94 -25.63 -3.90
C GLY A 19 9.36 -25.29 -5.28
N GLY A 20 10.12 -24.55 -6.09
CA GLY A 20 9.76 -24.17 -7.47
C GLY A 20 9.01 -22.85 -7.62
N GLU A 21 8.33 -22.37 -6.58
CA GLU A 21 7.61 -21.10 -6.59
C GLU A 21 8.48 -19.92 -6.13
N ARG A 22 8.29 -18.75 -6.74
CA ARG A 22 8.91 -17.50 -6.27
C ARG A 22 8.07 -16.92 -5.13
N ILE A 23 8.69 -16.78 -3.96
CA ILE A 23 8.04 -16.24 -2.76
C ILE A 23 8.69 -14.90 -2.38
N GLU A 24 7.84 -13.90 -2.12
CA GLU A 24 8.26 -12.60 -1.62
C GLU A 24 7.74 -12.40 -0.19
N ILE A 25 8.64 -12.10 0.74
CA ILE A 25 8.32 -11.90 2.16
C ILE A 25 8.63 -10.45 2.53
N TYR A 26 7.65 -9.82 3.17
CA TYR A 26 7.74 -8.44 3.64
C TYR A 26 7.64 -8.40 5.16
N GLY A 27 8.63 -7.83 5.82
CA GLY A 27 8.59 -7.55 7.24
C GLY A 27 7.82 -6.26 7.51
N ALA A 28 6.84 -6.32 8.41
CA ALA A 28 6.08 -5.16 8.86
C ALA A 28 6.32 -4.85 10.33
N GLN A 29 6.29 -3.58 10.70
CA GLN A 29 6.16 -3.19 12.09
C GLN A 29 4.68 -3.25 12.50
N LYS A 30 4.42 -3.47 13.80
CA LYS A 30 3.05 -3.52 14.33
C LYS A 30 2.26 -2.23 14.07
N ASP A 31 2.96 -1.11 13.89
CA ASP A 31 2.30 0.17 13.68
C ASP A 31 2.00 0.47 12.20
N ASP A 32 2.70 -0.15 11.25
CA ASP A 32 2.60 0.20 9.82
C ASP A 32 1.97 -0.90 8.94
N TRP A 33 1.68 -2.08 9.50
CA TRP A 33 1.17 -3.23 8.74
C TRP A 33 -0.05 -2.91 7.87
N GLU A 34 -0.99 -2.08 8.33
CA GLU A 34 -2.17 -1.71 7.52
C GLU A 34 -1.80 -0.90 6.26
N SER A 35 -0.83 0.00 6.36
CA SER A 35 -0.34 0.76 5.21
C SER A 35 0.51 -0.11 4.29
N GLN A 36 1.24 -1.07 4.84
CA GLN A 36 1.96 -2.06 4.06
C GLN A 36 0.98 -2.98 3.31
N LEU A 37 -0.10 -3.42 3.94
CA LEU A 37 -1.14 -4.19 3.26
C LEU A 37 -1.79 -3.39 2.13
N LEU A 38 -2.08 -2.09 2.34
CA LEU A 38 -2.57 -1.25 1.26
C LEU A 38 -1.61 -1.20 0.06
N TYR A 39 -0.30 -1.17 0.33
CA TYR A 39 0.74 -1.21 -0.69
C TYR A 39 0.81 -2.59 -1.39
N LEU A 40 0.73 -3.69 -0.64
CA LEU A 40 0.88 -5.05 -1.17
C LEU A 40 -0.38 -5.55 -1.90
N TYR A 41 -1.57 -5.24 -1.38
CA TYR A 41 -2.85 -5.69 -1.92
C TYR A 41 -3.46 -4.73 -2.95
N GLY A 42 -2.63 -3.91 -3.60
CA GLY A 42 -3.02 -3.04 -4.69
C GLY A 42 -2.22 -3.34 -5.95
N SER A 43 -2.84 -3.28 -7.13
CA SER A 43 -2.06 -3.31 -8.37
C SER A 43 -1.12 -2.10 -8.44
N GLY A 44 -0.04 -2.20 -9.22
CA GLY A 44 0.88 -1.07 -9.43
C GLY A 44 0.15 0.22 -9.82
N ASN A 45 -0.86 0.11 -10.69
CA ASN A 45 -1.67 1.26 -11.13
C ASN A 45 -2.57 1.80 -10.02
N PHE A 46 -3.17 0.93 -9.19
CA PHE A 46 -3.92 1.35 -8.02
C PHE A 46 -3.02 2.14 -7.04
N ASN A 47 -1.80 1.65 -6.80
CA ASN A 47 -0.84 2.30 -5.91
C ASN A 47 -0.36 3.66 -6.46
N ILE A 48 -0.10 3.76 -7.77
CA ILE A 48 0.23 5.02 -8.44
C ILE A 48 -0.91 6.04 -8.25
N MET A 49 -2.14 5.62 -8.48
CA MET A 49 -3.32 6.46 -8.33
C MET A 49 -3.51 6.96 -6.89
N MET A 50 -3.39 6.08 -5.89
CA MET A 50 -3.47 6.45 -4.47
C MET A 50 -2.40 7.49 -4.10
N ARG A 51 -1.16 7.29 -4.55
CA ARG A 51 -0.07 8.25 -4.34
C ARG A 51 -0.28 9.58 -5.07
N ALA A 52 -0.86 9.55 -6.28
CA ALA A 52 -1.21 10.76 -7.01
C ALA A 52 -2.28 11.59 -6.28
N LEU A 53 -3.29 10.93 -5.71
CA LEU A 53 -4.30 11.59 -4.87
C LEU A 53 -3.70 12.19 -3.59
N ALA A 54 -2.84 11.43 -2.91
CA ALA A 54 -2.09 11.92 -1.75
C ALA A 54 -1.28 13.16 -2.10
N LYS A 55 -0.52 13.12 -3.19
CA LYS A 55 0.29 14.24 -3.68
C LYS A 55 -0.56 15.49 -3.95
N ARG A 56 -1.73 15.35 -4.60
CA ARG A 56 -2.65 16.47 -4.85
C ARG A 56 -3.18 17.12 -3.57
N LYS A 57 -3.22 16.39 -2.46
CA LYS A 57 -3.66 16.88 -1.15
C LYS A 57 -2.51 17.35 -0.24
N GLY A 58 -1.28 17.42 -0.75
CA GLY A 58 -0.12 17.82 0.05
C GLY A 58 0.41 16.71 0.96
N TYR A 59 0.09 15.45 0.66
CA TYR A 59 0.57 14.29 1.41
C TYR A 59 1.64 13.50 0.65
N LEU A 60 2.41 12.71 1.40
CA LEU A 60 3.26 11.64 0.91
C LEU A 60 2.66 10.31 1.39
N LEU A 61 2.28 9.43 0.48
CA LEU A 61 1.83 8.07 0.79
C LEU A 61 2.90 7.07 0.36
N ASN A 62 3.31 6.20 1.28
CA ASN A 62 4.23 5.08 1.03
C ASN A 62 3.81 3.85 1.88
N GLN A 63 4.60 2.78 1.86
CA GLN A 63 4.29 1.56 2.61
C GLN A 63 4.29 1.76 4.13
N TYR A 64 4.94 2.80 4.64
CA TYR A 64 5.07 3.10 6.07
C TYR A 64 3.97 4.03 6.61
N GLY A 65 3.07 4.51 5.74
CA GLY A 65 1.96 5.38 6.13
C GLY A 65 1.70 6.55 5.19
N LEU A 66 0.79 7.42 5.63
CA LEU A 66 0.52 8.73 5.06
C LEU A 66 1.21 9.79 5.92
N PHE A 67 1.92 10.71 5.26
CA PHE A 67 2.72 11.74 5.88
C PHE A 67 2.33 13.11 5.33
N ASP A 68 2.44 14.13 6.17
CA ASP A 68 2.40 15.51 5.69
C ASP A 68 3.66 15.79 4.89
N ARG A 69 3.51 16.30 3.66
CA ARG A 69 4.63 16.45 2.73
C ARG A 69 5.57 17.61 3.09
N LYS A 70 5.10 18.59 3.86
CA LYS A 70 5.90 19.77 4.25
C LYS A 70 6.73 19.49 5.49
N THR A 71 6.13 18.83 6.47
CA THR A 71 6.72 18.61 7.80
C THR A 71 7.33 17.21 7.94
N ASN A 72 7.03 16.30 7.02
CA ASN A 72 7.40 14.89 7.06
C ASN A 72 6.82 14.14 8.29
N GLN A 73 5.84 14.72 8.97
CA GLN A 73 5.18 14.07 10.11
C GLN A 73 4.22 12.99 9.64
N ARG A 74 4.24 11.83 10.30
CA ARG A 74 3.34 10.71 10.02
C ARG A 74 1.92 11.06 10.51
N ILE A 75 0.97 11.10 9.59
CA ILE A 75 -0.44 11.40 9.89
C ILE A 75 -1.15 10.13 10.36
N THR A 76 -0.99 9.03 9.62
CA THR A 76 -1.64 7.76 9.95
C THR A 76 -1.00 6.61 9.19
N THR A 77 -1.15 5.41 9.74
CA THR A 77 -0.86 4.13 9.08
C THR A 77 -2.13 3.32 8.81
N LYS A 78 -3.30 3.80 9.29
CA LYS A 78 -4.56 3.08 9.25
C LYS A 78 -5.18 3.18 7.87
N GLU A 79 -5.43 2.04 7.24
CA GLU A 79 -5.87 1.98 5.84
C GLU A 79 -7.16 2.78 5.61
N LYS A 80 -8.20 2.52 6.41
CA LYS A 80 -9.49 3.24 6.30
C LYS A 80 -9.33 4.75 6.45
N LYS A 81 -8.43 5.20 7.34
CA LYS A 81 -8.15 6.63 7.53
C LYS A 81 -7.42 7.23 6.35
N ILE A 82 -6.53 6.47 5.70
CA ILE A 82 -5.89 6.90 4.44
C ILE A 82 -6.96 7.13 3.37
N PHE A 83 -7.87 6.20 3.13
CA PHE A 83 -8.96 6.38 2.17
C PHE A 83 -9.80 7.63 2.47
N GLU A 84 -10.20 7.81 3.74
CA GLU A 84 -10.97 8.98 4.20
C GLU A 84 -10.24 10.30 3.91
N LEU A 85 -8.96 10.42 4.29
CA LEU A 85 -8.14 11.63 4.05
C LEU A 85 -7.93 11.90 2.56
N LEU A 86 -7.89 10.84 1.75
CA LEU A 86 -7.84 10.93 0.29
C LEU A 86 -9.20 11.23 -0.36
N GLY A 87 -10.29 11.31 0.42
CA GLY A 87 -11.64 11.60 -0.08
C GLY A 87 -12.27 10.43 -0.83
N LEU A 88 -11.92 9.21 -0.43
CA LEU A 88 -12.39 7.97 -1.03
C LEU A 88 -13.17 7.14 -0.03
N ASN A 89 -14.14 6.37 -0.51
CA ASN A 89 -14.67 5.25 0.25
C ASN A 89 -13.61 4.14 0.32
N TRP A 90 -13.58 3.40 1.42
CA TRP A 90 -12.71 2.24 1.52
C TRP A 90 -13.05 1.21 0.43
N ILE A 91 -12.03 0.71 -0.25
CA ILE A 91 -12.15 -0.26 -1.35
C ILE A 91 -11.58 -1.59 -0.87
N PRO A 92 -12.34 -2.69 -0.92
CA PRO A 92 -11.83 -3.99 -0.50
C PRO A 92 -10.70 -4.48 -1.43
N PRO A 93 -9.72 -5.24 -0.91
CA PRO A 93 -8.56 -5.73 -1.67
C PRO A 93 -8.88 -6.33 -3.04
N GLU A 94 -9.93 -7.15 -3.11
CA GLU A 94 -10.37 -7.89 -4.31
C GLU A 94 -10.80 -6.96 -5.45
N GLN A 95 -11.11 -5.70 -5.13
CA GLN A 95 -11.54 -4.68 -6.07
C GLN A 95 -10.43 -3.73 -6.50
N ARG A 96 -9.21 -3.82 -5.96
CA ARG A 96 -8.08 -2.90 -6.22
C ARG A 96 -7.29 -3.25 -7.48
N LYS A 97 -8.01 -3.40 -8.59
CA LYS A 97 -7.48 -3.78 -9.91
C LYS A 97 -6.96 -2.58 -10.70
N THR A 98 -6.19 -2.84 -11.75
CA THR A 98 -5.65 -1.81 -12.66
C THR A 98 -6.72 -0.89 -13.26
N ARG A 99 -7.95 -1.36 -13.45
CA ARG A 99 -9.10 -0.60 -13.98
C ARG A 99 -10.07 -0.11 -12.90
N THR A 100 -9.65 -0.05 -11.64
CA THR A 100 -10.53 0.39 -10.55
C THR A 100 -11.02 1.81 -10.81
N LYS A 101 -12.32 1.94 -11.07
CA LYS A 101 -12.99 3.24 -11.07
C LYS A 101 -13.24 3.61 -9.62
N LEU A 102 -12.63 4.71 -9.16
CA LEU A 102 -12.85 5.18 -7.81
C LEU A 102 -14.28 5.71 -7.65
N PRO A 103 -15.08 5.21 -6.69
CA PRO A 103 -16.28 5.90 -6.27
C PRO A 103 -15.89 7.16 -5.48
N GLY A 104 -16.23 8.34 -6.01
CA GLY A 104 -15.94 9.65 -5.38
C GLY A 104 -16.30 10.83 -6.30
N LYS A 105 -16.42 12.06 -5.75
CA LYS A 105 -16.71 13.27 -6.55
C LYS A 105 -15.63 13.42 -7.63
N ARG A 106 -16.05 13.38 -8.91
CA ARG A 106 -15.20 13.34 -10.12
C ARG A 106 -13.96 14.22 -9.97
N THR A 107 -12.82 13.60 -9.70
CA THR A 107 -11.51 14.22 -9.92
C THR A 107 -10.96 13.55 -11.17
N ARG A 108 -10.81 14.28 -12.28
CA ARG A 108 -10.24 13.73 -13.52
C ARG A 108 -8.87 13.12 -13.20
N LEU A 109 -8.71 11.83 -13.47
CA LEU A 109 -7.41 11.16 -13.41
C LEU A 109 -6.64 11.52 -14.70
N PRO A 110 -5.31 11.75 -14.64
CA PRO A 110 -4.51 11.85 -15.84
C PRO A 110 -4.55 10.51 -16.58
N GLU A 111 -4.65 10.56 -17.91
CA GLU A 111 -4.39 9.39 -18.74
C GLU A 111 -3.01 8.83 -18.38
N ALA A 112 -2.94 7.51 -18.18
CA ALA A 112 -1.68 6.84 -17.94
C ALA A 112 -0.80 7.08 -19.16
N VAL A 113 0.34 7.75 -18.96
CA VAL A 113 1.39 7.81 -19.96
C VAL A 113 1.88 6.38 -20.16
N GLN A 114 1.76 5.90 -21.41
CA GLN A 114 2.26 4.61 -21.88
C GLN A 114 3.79 4.52 -21.75
#